data_AF-A0A2G5V782-F1
#
_entry.id   AF-A0A2G5V782-F1
#
_cell.length_a   1.000
_cell.length_b   1.000
_cell.length_c   1.000
_cell.angle_alpha   90.00
_cell.angle_beta   90.00
_cell.angle_gamma   90.00
#
_symmetry.space_group_name_H-M   'P 1'
#
loop_
_entity.id
_entity.type
_entity.pdbx_description
1 polymer ?
#
loop_
_entity_poly.entity_id
_entity_poly.type
_entity_poly.pdbx_seq_one_letter_code
_entity_poly.pdbx_strand_id
1 'polypeptide(L)'
;MVNTRKHQKKPENDELLEKLKSVAAETEEIKSSQKRKFDEIGEKLRSIEELVSKVRKFDEKPKSAKKFVLKHVFENMVNLKEDESEKSKKEQHFNAGW
;
A
#
# COMPACT_ATOMS: atom_id res chain seq x y z
N MET A 1 54.34 -54.64 -35.66
CA MET A 1 52.91 -54.97 -35.53
C MET A 1 52.19 -53.78 -34.93
N VAL A 2 51.20 -53.24 -35.64
CA VAL A 2 50.51 -51.98 -35.33
C VAL A 2 49.37 -52.25 -34.35
N ASN A 3 49.45 -51.67 -33.15
CA ASN A 3 48.37 -51.73 -32.16
C ASN A 3 47.39 -50.56 -32.39
N THR A 4 46.18 -50.86 -32.82
CA THR A 4 45.06 -49.91 -32.91
C THR A 4 44.22 -49.99 -31.64
N ARG A 5 44.44 -49.07 -30.70
CA ARG A 5 43.49 -48.81 -29.59
C ARG A 5 42.32 -48.00 -30.15
N LYS A 6 41.18 -48.68 -30.37
CA LYS A 6 39.90 -48.03 -30.68
C LYS A 6 39.45 -47.19 -29.47
N HIS A 7 39.34 -45.89 -29.66
CA HIS A 7 38.70 -44.99 -28.70
C HIS A 7 37.22 -45.37 -28.53
N GLN A 8 36.84 -45.75 -27.31
CA GLN A 8 35.44 -45.77 -26.88
C GLN A 8 34.94 -44.31 -26.82
N LYS A 9 33.99 -43.94 -27.68
CA LYS A 9 33.21 -42.70 -27.56
C LYS A 9 31.93 -43.01 -26.78
N LYS A 10 31.67 -42.17 -25.78
CA LYS A 10 30.91 -42.40 -24.54
C LYS A 10 29.37 -42.37 -24.72
N PRO A 11 28.61 -43.28 -24.08
CA PRO A 11 27.16 -43.14 -23.86
C PRO A 11 26.80 -42.03 -22.87
N GLU A 12 27.77 -41.52 -22.09
CA GLU A 12 27.58 -40.41 -21.13
C GLU A 12 27.16 -39.09 -21.80
N ASN A 13 27.53 -38.87 -23.07
CA ASN A 13 27.21 -37.63 -23.76
C ASN A 13 25.72 -37.51 -24.11
N ASP A 14 25.05 -38.64 -24.38
CA ASP A 14 23.63 -38.64 -24.74
C ASP A 14 22.75 -38.39 -23.51
N GLU A 15 23.12 -38.94 -22.35
CA GLU A 15 22.46 -38.66 -21.08
C GLU A 15 22.61 -37.19 -20.66
N LEU A 16 23.80 -36.60 -20.86
CA LEU A 16 24.05 -35.18 -20.60
C LEU A 16 23.24 -34.27 -21.53
N LEU A 17 23.03 -34.68 -22.79
CA LEU A 17 22.23 -33.93 -23.74
C LEU A 17 20.76 -33.86 -23.32
N GLU A 18 20.19 -34.97 -22.83
CA GLU A 18 18.82 -35.00 -22.33
C GLU A 18 18.64 -34.16 -21.06
N LYS A 19 19.61 -34.20 -20.13
CA LYS A 19 19.60 -33.31 -18.96
C LYS A 19 19.66 -31.84 -19.34
N LEU A 20 20.47 -31.47 -20.34
CA LEU A 20 20.53 -30.09 -20.84
C LEU A 20 19.20 -29.64 -21.46
N LYS A 21 18.49 -30.51 -22.17
CA LYS A 21 17.15 -30.21 -22.71
C LYS A 21 16.12 -29.98 -21.60
N SER A 22 16.14 -30.82 -20.56
CA SER A 22 15.26 -30.65 -19.38
C SER A 22 15.50 -29.31 -18.70
N VAL A 23 16.77 -28.99 -18.42
CA VAL A 23 17.16 -27.72 -17.79
C VAL A 23 16.75 -26.52 -18.66
N ALA A 24 16.91 -26.61 -19.98
CA ALA A 24 16.47 -25.54 -20.89
C ALA A 24 14.95 -25.31 -20.82
N ALA A 25 14.15 -26.38 -20.80
CA ALA A 25 12.69 -26.27 -20.66
C ALA A 25 12.29 -25.65 -19.32
N GLU A 26 12.87 -26.12 -18.21
CA GLU A 26 12.63 -25.57 -16.87
C GLU A 26 13.00 -24.08 -16.79
N THR A 27 14.09 -23.64 -17.43
CA THR A 27 14.47 -22.22 -17.43
C THR A 27 13.49 -21.33 -18.18
N GLU A 28 12.89 -21.79 -19.29
CA GLU A 28 11.86 -21.04 -20.00
C GLU A 28 10.55 -20.96 -19.20
N GLU A 29 10.18 -22.04 -18.49
CA GLU A 29 9.05 -22.01 -17.56
C GLU A 29 9.26 -21.01 -16.42
N ILE A 30 10.43 -21.03 -15.78
CA ILE A 30 10.80 -20.08 -14.72
C ILE A 30 10.71 -18.64 -15.23
N LYS A 31 11.28 -18.36 -16.41
CA LYS A 31 11.27 -17.04 -17.04
C LYS A 31 9.86 -16.55 -17.33
N SER A 32 8.98 -17.40 -17.86
CA SER A 32 7.58 -17.03 -18.12
C SER A 32 6.80 -16.77 -16.82
N SER A 33 7.00 -17.60 -15.80
CA SER A 33 6.41 -17.44 -14.47
C SER A 33 6.87 -16.15 -13.79
N GLN A 34 8.16 -15.83 -13.87
CA GLN A 34 8.72 -14.59 -13.34
C GLN A 34 8.15 -13.36 -14.04
N LYS A 35 8.08 -13.37 -15.38
CA LYS A 35 7.48 -12.27 -16.14
C LYS A 35 6.06 -11.97 -15.67
N ARG A 36 5.21 -13.00 -15.52
CA ARG A 36 3.84 -12.83 -15.02
C ARG A 36 3.80 -12.21 -13.62
N LYS A 37 4.71 -12.62 -12.71
CA LYS A 37 4.79 -12.04 -11.36
C LYS A 37 5.19 -10.56 -11.38
N PHE A 38 6.11 -10.18 -12.27
CA PHE A 38 6.51 -8.78 -12.44
C PHE A 38 5.35 -7.93 -12.98
N ASP A 39 4.61 -8.43 -13.96
CA ASP A 39 3.44 -7.73 -14.51
C ASP A 39 2.37 -7.50 -13.42
N GLU A 40 2.09 -8.50 -12.58
CA GLU A 40 1.16 -8.38 -11.45
C GLU A 40 1.60 -7.33 -10.42
N ILE A 41 2.90 -7.27 -10.12
CA ILE A 41 3.47 -6.24 -9.22
C ILE A 41 3.30 -4.85 -9.84
N GLY A 42 3.53 -4.71 -11.14
CA GLY A 42 3.36 -3.45 -11.87
C GLY A 42 1.94 -2.89 -11.73
N GLU A 43 0.92 -3.74 -11.91
CA GLU A 43 -0.49 -3.33 -11.76
C GLU A 43 -0.87 -2.96 -10.31
N LYS A 44 -0.33 -3.68 -9.31
CA LYS A 44 -0.52 -3.33 -7.89
C LYS A 44 0.11 -1.99 -7.55
N LEU A 45 1.32 -1.71 -8.04
CA LEU A 45 2.00 -0.43 -7.80
C LEU A 45 1.23 0.75 -8.42
N ARG A 46 0.74 0.59 -9.65
CA ARG A 46 -0.11 1.58 -10.31
C ARG A 46 -1.40 1.86 -9.53
N SER A 47 -2.01 0.82 -8.97
CA SER A 47 -3.21 0.95 -8.11
C SER A 47 -2.91 1.73 -6.82
N ILE A 48 -1.73 1.50 -6.20
CA ILE A 48 -1.29 2.24 -5.00
C ILE A 48 -1.04 3.70 -5.34
N GLU A 49 -0.38 3.99 -6.46
CA GLU A 49 -0.11 5.37 -6.90
C GLU A 49 -1.40 6.18 -7.08
N GLU A 50 -2.44 5.57 -7.66
CA GLU A 50 -3.75 6.20 -7.80
C GLU A 50 -4.39 6.49 -6.44
N LEU A 51 -4.30 5.57 -5.48
CA LEU A 51 -4.83 5.75 -4.13
C LEU A 51 -4.07 6.86 -3.38
N VAL A 52 -2.74 6.88 -3.43
CA VAL A 52 -1.92 7.92 -2.81
C VAL A 52 -2.22 9.30 -3.39
N SER A 53 -2.45 9.38 -4.71
CA SER A 53 -2.87 10.61 -5.39
C SER A 53 -4.22 11.13 -4.91
N LYS A 54 -5.15 10.24 -4.52
CA LYS A 54 -6.44 10.62 -3.91
C LYS A 54 -6.27 11.09 -2.47
N VAL A 55 -5.44 10.43 -1.67
CA VAL A 55 -5.18 10.82 -0.27
C VAL A 55 -4.54 12.20 -0.17
N ARG A 56 -3.58 12.53 -1.05
CA ARG A 56 -2.94 13.86 -1.09
C ARG A 56 -3.91 15.03 -1.26
N LYS A 57 -5.09 14.81 -1.84
CA LYS A 57 -6.12 15.86 -2.00
C LYS A 57 -6.79 16.25 -0.67
N PHE A 58 -6.72 15.39 0.36
CA PHE A 58 -7.30 15.66 1.68
C PHE A 58 -6.35 16.45 2.60
N ASP A 59 -5.05 16.49 2.30
CA ASP A 59 -4.04 17.27 3.03
C ASP A 59 -3.96 18.73 2.58
N GLU A 60 -4.80 19.16 1.62
CA GLU A 60 -5.07 20.58 1.47
C GLU A 60 -5.76 21.08 2.74
N LYS A 61 -4.94 21.59 3.68
CA LYS A 61 -5.39 22.44 4.78
C LYS A 61 -6.44 23.38 4.22
N PRO A 62 -7.69 23.38 4.70
CA PRO A 62 -8.65 24.38 4.30
C PRO A 62 -8.02 25.74 4.58
N LYS A 63 -7.79 26.52 3.52
CA LYS A 63 -7.00 27.78 3.54
C LYS A 63 -7.59 28.87 4.46
N SER A 64 -8.65 28.59 5.21
CA SER A 64 -9.28 29.53 6.13
C SER A 64 -10.24 28.87 7.12
N ALA A 65 -9.81 27.81 7.84
CA ALA A 65 -10.59 27.39 9.01
C ALA A 65 -10.48 28.46 10.11
N LYS A 66 -11.52 29.31 10.26
CA LYS A 66 -11.63 30.24 11.39
C LYS A 66 -11.76 29.42 12.68
N LYS A 67 -10.75 29.49 13.53
CA LYS A 67 -10.76 28.88 14.86
C LYS A 67 -11.18 29.94 15.87
N PHE A 68 -12.05 29.58 16.80
CA PHE A 68 -12.36 30.41 17.96
C PHE A 68 -12.35 29.54 19.22
N VAL A 69 -12.12 30.17 20.36
CA VAL A 69 -12.15 29.53 21.68
C VAL A 69 -13.37 30.06 22.40
N LEU A 70 -14.31 29.17 22.71
CA LEU A 70 -15.45 29.52 23.57
C LEU A 70 -15.01 29.41 25.03
N LYS A 71 -15.02 30.53 25.75
CA LYS A 71 -14.77 30.56 27.19
C LYS A 71 -16.11 30.80 27.90
N HIS A 72 -16.60 29.81 28.63
CA HIS A 72 -17.82 29.94 29.43
C HIS A 72 -17.50 29.86 30.92
N VAL A 73 -18.19 30.67 31.73
CA VAL A 73 -18.07 30.70 33.19
C VAL A 73 -19.41 30.30 33.76
N PHE A 74 -19.44 29.22 34.53
CA PHE A 74 -20.63 28.79 35.25
C PHE A 74 -20.67 29.51 36.60
N GLU A 75 -21.68 30.35 36.80
CA GLU A 75 -21.95 30.99 38.08
C GLU A 75 -22.96 30.15 38.88
N ASN A 76 -22.88 30.20 40.22
CA ASN A 76 -23.87 29.58 41.11
C ASN A 76 -24.09 28.07 40.97
N MET A 77 -23.03 27.28 40.79
CA MET A 77 -23.11 25.80 40.72
C MET A 77 -23.80 25.14 41.93
N VAL A 78 -23.87 25.82 43.07
CA VAL A 78 -24.53 25.33 44.30
C VAL A 78 -26.06 25.20 44.13
N ASN A 79 -26.65 25.99 43.22
CA ASN A 79 -28.09 25.99 42.97
C ASN A 79 -28.48 25.08 41.79
N LEU A 80 -27.51 24.45 41.12
CA LEU A 80 -27.76 23.59 39.98
C LEU A 80 -28.44 22.31 40.46
N LYS A 81 -29.70 22.12 40.10
CA LYS A 81 -30.42 20.89 40.43
C LYS A 81 -30.11 19.80 39.44
N GLU A 82 -30.09 18.57 39.94
CA GLU A 82 -30.01 17.37 39.11
C GLU A 82 -31.20 17.37 38.13
N ASP A 83 -30.92 17.06 36.85
CA ASP A 83 -31.87 17.06 35.73
C ASP A 83 -32.43 18.42 35.26
N GLU A 84 -32.01 19.56 35.81
CA GLU A 84 -32.37 20.89 35.27
C GLU A 84 -31.35 21.38 34.23
N SER A 85 -31.82 21.77 33.04
CA SER A 85 -30.96 22.36 32.01
C SER A 85 -30.99 23.90 32.08
N GLU A 86 -29.88 24.51 32.47
CA GLU A 86 -29.70 25.95 32.39
C GLU A 86 -29.02 26.35 31.08
N LYS A 87 -29.49 27.44 30.48
CA LYS A 87 -28.92 28.02 29.25
C LYS A 87 -28.39 29.40 29.57
N SER A 88 -27.23 29.73 29.01
CA SER A 88 -26.69 31.08 29.06
C SER A 88 -27.57 32.06 28.30
N LYS A 89 -27.33 33.35 28.54
CA LYS A 89 -27.92 34.41 27.72
C LYS A 89 -27.43 34.26 26.28
N LYS A 90 -28.26 34.72 25.34
CA LYS A 90 -27.86 34.78 23.94
C LYS A 90 -26.77 35.83 23.76
N GLU A 91 -25.68 35.46 23.11
CA GLU A 91 -24.56 36.35 22.86
C GLU A 91 -24.16 36.30 21.38
N GLN A 92 -23.75 37.45 20.84
CA GLN A 92 -23.33 37.53 19.45
C GLN A 92 -21.81 37.38 19.36
N HIS A 93 -21.35 36.24 18.84
CA HIS A 93 -19.95 35.96 18.59
C HIS A 93 -19.75 35.68 17.10
N PHE A 94 -18.81 36.39 16.48
CA PHE A 94 -18.46 36.22 15.06
C PHE A 94 -19.65 36.37 14.09
N ASN A 95 -20.53 37.35 14.34
CA ASN A 95 -21.76 37.59 13.58
C ASN A 95 -22.78 36.44 13.61
N ALA A 96 -22.61 35.46 14.51
CA ALA A 96 -23.59 34.43 14.80
C ALA A 96 -24.13 34.61 16.23
N GLY A 97 -25.41 34.29 16.44
CA GLY A 97 -26.01 34.24 17.78
C GLY A 97 -25.76 32.87 18.41
N TRP A 98 -25.24 32.88 19.63
CA TRP A 98 -24.92 31.71 20.46
C TRP A 98 -25.84 31.67 21.67
#